data_AF-A0A9D8Q469-F1
#
_entry.id   AF-A0A9D8Q469-F1
#
_cell.length_a   1.000
_cell.length_b   1.000
_cell.length_c   1.000
_cell.angle_alpha   90.00
_cell.angle_beta   90.00
_cell.angle_gamma   90.00
#
_symmetry.space_group_name_H-M   'P 1'
#
loop_
_entity.id
_entity.type
_entity.pdbx_description
1 polymer ?
#
loop_
_entity_poly.entity_id
_entity_poly.type
_entity_poly.pdbx_seq_one_letter_code
_entity_poly.pdbx_strand_id
1 'polypeptide(L)'
;MFIRNAALAAAAIAAFATLASAQGVYDLSPQQPGRPRTQPNPAAIAAIAGDARLVEPGVLTVATNASTPPLATYATDSATLVGADPDVAQLIADSLGLRLKLIPTPWADWPLGVASRKYDAAISNIGVTEQRKEKFDFSSYRAGLHGFFVKADSKVGKIAEPKDAAGLRIVLGGGTNQERILLEWSKQNVAAGLKPIELITFDDEANRLLA
;
A
#
# COMPACT_ATOMS: atom_id res chain seq x y z
N MET A 1 -14.60 -51.26 -22.90
CA MET A 1 -13.31 -51.97 -22.96
C MET A 1 -12.47 -51.49 -21.78
N PHE A 2 -12.30 -52.36 -20.79
CA PHE A 2 -11.43 -52.18 -19.61
C PHE A 2 -9.96 -52.09 -20.05
N ILE A 3 -9.05 -51.36 -19.39
CA ILE A 3 -8.17 -51.78 -18.28
C ILE A 3 -7.45 -50.48 -17.81
N ARG A 4 -7.56 -49.97 -16.58
CA ARG A 4 -6.94 -50.33 -15.28
C ARG A 4 -5.40 -50.21 -15.17
N ASN A 5 -5.01 -49.32 -14.26
CA ASN A 5 -3.86 -49.35 -13.32
C ASN A 5 -2.46 -48.90 -13.79
N ALA A 6 -2.00 -47.78 -13.23
CA ALA A 6 -0.77 -47.74 -12.46
C ALA A 6 -0.92 -46.71 -11.33
N ALA A 7 -0.93 -47.21 -10.10
CA ALA A 7 -0.73 -46.41 -8.91
C ALA A 7 0.74 -45.96 -8.88
N LEU A 8 0.97 -44.67 -8.61
CA LEU A 8 2.24 -44.19 -8.10
C LEU A 8 1.96 -43.34 -6.88
N ALA A 9 2.72 -43.68 -5.84
CA ALA A 9 2.49 -43.37 -4.46
C ALA A 9 2.69 -41.89 -4.13
N ALA A 10 2.09 -41.53 -3.01
CA ALA A 10 2.25 -40.28 -2.27
C ALA A 10 3.69 -39.78 -2.20
N ALA A 11 3.87 -38.49 -2.50
CA ALA A 11 4.91 -37.68 -1.89
C ALA A 11 4.22 -36.48 -1.24
N ALA A 12 4.52 -36.30 0.05
CA ALA A 12 3.77 -35.50 1.00
C ALA A 12 3.74 -34.01 0.66
N ILE A 13 2.56 -33.42 0.86
CA ILE A 13 2.35 -31.99 1.01
C ILE A 13 3.02 -31.57 2.31
N ALA A 14 4.21 -30.99 2.21
CA ALA A 14 4.87 -30.29 3.31
C ALA A 14 5.68 -29.11 2.76
N ALA A 15 5.02 -28.22 2.02
CA ALA A 15 5.53 -26.86 1.86
C ALA A 15 5.23 -26.10 3.16
N PHE A 16 6.01 -26.37 4.21
CA PHE A 16 6.20 -25.39 5.26
C PHE A 16 6.83 -24.18 4.57
N ALA A 17 6.01 -23.17 4.27
CA ALA A 17 6.50 -21.84 3.98
C ALA A 17 7.28 -21.42 5.23
N THR A 18 8.61 -21.55 5.15
CA THR A 18 9.47 -20.81 6.04
C THR A 18 9.10 -19.35 5.82
N LEU A 19 8.42 -18.76 6.82
CA LEU A 19 8.46 -17.32 7.01
C LEU A 19 9.94 -17.02 7.27
N ALA A 20 10.71 -16.88 6.19
CA ALA A 20 11.97 -16.19 6.25
C ALA A 20 11.60 -14.81 6.79
N SER A 21 11.92 -14.58 8.05
CA SER A 21 12.00 -13.23 8.56
C SER A 21 12.98 -12.52 7.64
N ALA A 22 12.46 -11.63 6.79
CA ALA A 22 13.30 -10.70 6.08
C ALA A 22 13.89 -9.75 7.12
N GLN A 23 14.93 -10.22 7.83
CA GLN A 23 15.89 -9.36 8.52
C GLN A 23 16.78 -8.70 7.46
N GLY A 24 16.17 -8.06 6.47
CA GLY A 24 16.89 -7.19 5.56
C GLY A 24 17.23 -5.92 6.32
N VAL A 25 18.50 -5.55 6.35
CA VAL A 25 18.88 -4.20 6.73
C VAL A 25 18.30 -3.27 5.65
N TYR A 26 17.32 -2.45 6.02
CA TYR A 26 16.82 -1.43 5.10
C TYR A 26 17.96 -0.43 4.82
N ASP A 27 18.27 -0.19 3.54
CA ASP A 27 19.14 0.91 3.17
C ASP A 27 18.34 2.22 3.34
N LEU A 28 18.62 2.93 4.43
CA LEU A 28 18.06 4.24 4.73
C LEU A 28 19.06 5.36 4.43
N SER A 29 20.15 5.09 3.70
CA SER A 29 21.06 6.15 3.26
C SER A 29 20.35 7.05 2.23
N PRO A 30 20.51 8.37 2.28
CA PRO A 30 19.88 9.26 1.30
C PRO A 30 20.45 9.08 -0.12
N GLN A 31 21.66 8.50 -0.25
CA GLN A 31 22.28 8.24 -1.55
C GLN A 31 21.61 7.12 -2.33
N GLN A 32 20.98 6.15 -1.63
CA GLN A 32 20.32 4.98 -2.22
C GLN A 32 21.15 4.33 -3.35
N PRO A 33 22.40 3.89 -3.08
CA PRO A 33 23.23 3.24 -4.09
C PRO A 33 22.53 1.99 -4.64
N GLY A 34 22.40 1.91 -5.97
CA GLY A 34 21.71 0.79 -6.63
C GLY A 34 20.19 0.93 -6.72
N ARG A 35 19.64 2.12 -6.42
CA ARG A 35 18.24 2.45 -6.68
C ARG A 35 17.84 2.08 -8.11
N PRO A 36 16.70 1.39 -8.32
CA PRO A 36 16.23 1.05 -9.66
C PRO A 36 16.05 2.31 -10.53
N ARG A 37 16.55 2.25 -11.76
CA ARG A 37 16.39 3.28 -12.80
C ARG A 37 15.99 2.61 -14.10
N THR A 38 15.32 3.35 -14.99
CA THR A 38 14.96 2.86 -16.33
C THR A 38 15.35 3.87 -17.40
N GLN A 39 15.38 3.42 -18.66
CA GLN A 39 15.57 4.30 -19.79
C GLN A 39 14.24 4.94 -20.23
N PRO A 40 14.27 6.13 -20.86
CA PRO A 40 13.08 6.73 -21.44
C PRO A 40 12.40 5.79 -22.44
N ASN A 41 11.07 5.74 -22.40
CA ASN A 41 10.24 4.96 -23.30
C ASN A 41 9.61 5.89 -24.35
N PRO A 42 10.03 5.82 -25.63
CA PRO A 42 9.52 6.70 -26.68
C PRO A 42 7.99 6.64 -26.86
N ALA A 43 7.38 5.47 -26.67
CA ALA A 43 5.94 5.32 -26.79
C ALA A 43 5.18 6.01 -25.64
N ALA A 44 5.71 5.92 -24.42
CA ALA A 44 5.13 6.61 -23.26
C ALA A 44 5.27 8.14 -23.38
N ILE A 45 6.43 8.61 -23.86
CA ILE A 45 6.69 10.03 -24.14
C ILE A 45 5.72 10.55 -25.21
N ALA A 46 5.57 9.83 -26.32
CA ALA A 46 4.66 10.21 -27.39
C ALA A 46 3.20 10.26 -26.90
N ALA A 47 2.80 9.35 -26.01
CA ALA A 47 1.45 9.32 -25.45
C ALA A 47 1.13 10.55 -24.57
N ILE A 48 2.12 11.16 -23.93
CA ILE A 48 1.93 12.35 -23.08
C ILE A 48 2.18 13.68 -23.80
N ALA A 49 2.86 13.68 -24.95
CA ALA A 49 3.34 14.88 -25.64
C ALA A 49 2.24 15.82 -26.18
N GLY A 50 1.00 15.34 -26.32
CA GLY A 50 -0.13 16.15 -26.82
C GLY A 50 -0.94 16.85 -25.73
N ASP A 51 -1.22 16.17 -24.62
CA ASP A 51 -2.26 16.57 -23.65
C ASP A 51 -1.79 16.66 -22.18
N ALA A 52 -0.58 16.21 -21.85
CA ALA A 52 -0.10 16.22 -20.47
C ALA A 52 0.27 17.64 -20.02
N ARG A 53 -0.70 18.36 -19.47
CA ARG A 53 -0.43 19.56 -18.70
C ARG A 53 0.19 19.12 -17.37
N LEU A 54 1.50 19.08 -17.29
CA LEU A 54 2.19 18.89 -16.02
C LEU A 54 2.00 20.12 -15.13
N VAL A 55 1.95 19.94 -13.81
CA VAL A 55 1.93 21.02 -12.84
C VAL A 55 3.19 21.88 -12.95
N GLU A 56 4.36 21.23 -13.12
CA GLU A 56 5.63 21.89 -13.39
C GLU A 56 6.19 21.36 -14.74
N PRO A 57 6.43 22.21 -15.76
CA PRO A 57 6.90 21.74 -17.06
C PRO A 57 8.19 20.90 -16.97
N GLY A 58 8.17 19.72 -17.58
CA GLY A 58 9.31 18.79 -17.58
C GLY A 58 9.53 18.05 -16.24
N VAL A 59 8.59 18.14 -15.31
CA VAL A 59 8.67 17.49 -13.98
C VAL A 59 7.41 16.69 -13.71
N LEU A 60 7.58 15.44 -13.31
CA LEU A 60 6.53 14.64 -12.71
C LEU A 60 6.49 14.95 -11.21
N THR A 61 5.46 15.68 -10.78
CA THR A 61 5.21 15.96 -9.37
C THR A 61 4.33 14.86 -8.76
N VAL A 62 4.83 14.20 -7.71
CA VAL A 62 4.15 13.04 -7.11
C VAL A 62 3.97 13.25 -5.62
N ALA A 63 2.73 13.24 -5.16
CA ALA A 63 2.44 13.13 -3.74
C ALA A 63 2.73 11.72 -3.24
N THR A 64 3.43 11.66 -2.12
CA THR A 64 3.70 10.43 -1.39
C THR A 64 3.79 10.74 0.11
N ASN A 65 3.50 9.76 0.96
CA ASN A 65 3.54 9.91 2.40
C ASN A 65 4.65 9.02 2.98
N ALA A 66 5.50 9.60 3.83
CA ALA A 66 6.37 8.79 4.68
C ALA A 66 5.50 8.00 5.65
N SER A 67 5.49 6.68 5.51
CA SER A 67 4.78 5.75 6.38
C SER A 67 5.80 4.87 7.08
N THR A 68 5.99 3.65 6.59
CA THR A 68 6.93 2.69 7.14
C THR A 68 7.64 1.94 6.01
N PRO A 69 8.89 1.49 6.23
CA PRO A 69 9.50 0.48 5.37
C PRO A 69 8.59 -0.75 5.18
N PRO A 70 8.58 -1.35 3.97
CA PRO A 70 9.39 -1.02 2.80
C PRO A 70 8.75 0.00 1.84
N LEU A 71 7.60 0.60 2.18
CA LEU A 71 6.80 1.37 1.22
C LEU A 71 7.35 2.76 0.98
N ALA A 72 7.44 3.56 2.04
CA ALA A 72 8.00 4.89 1.99
C ALA A 72 8.38 5.31 3.41
N THR A 73 9.58 5.85 3.59
CA THR A 73 10.04 6.47 4.83
C THR A 73 11.01 7.60 4.51
N TYR A 74 11.36 8.40 5.51
CA TYR A 74 12.53 9.26 5.42
C TYR A 74 13.82 8.44 5.59
N ALA A 75 14.83 8.79 4.80
CA ALA A 75 16.21 8.38 4.98
C ALA A 75 16.79 8.96 6.28
N THR A 76 18.03 8.59 6.60
CA THR A 76 18.74 9.04 7.80
C THR A 76 18.98 10.55 7.86
N ASP A 77 18.87 11.26 6.74
CA ASP A 77 18.91 12.73 6.69
C ASP A 77 17.59 13.40 7.09
N SER A 78 16.54 12.61 7.37
CA SER A 78 15.19 13.09 7.72
C SER A 78 14.53 13.97 6.64
N ALA A 79 14.99 13.89 5.40
CA ALA A 79 14.51 14.72 4.29
C ALA A 79 14.23 13.91 3.02
N THR A 80 15.12 12.97 2.68
CA THR A 80 15.01 12.19 1.46
C THR A 80 13.99 11.07 1.62
N LEU A 81 12.99 11.01 0.74
CA LEU A 81 12.01 9.92 0.72
C LEU A 81 12.58 8.69 0.00
N VAL A 82 12.58 7.56 0.69
CA VAL A 82 13.12 6.26 0.23
C VAL A 82 12.10 5.14 0.41
N GLY A 83 12.19 4.09 -0.39
CA GLY A 83 11.27 2.95 -0.39
C GLY A 83 10.61 2.70 -1.74
N ALA A 84 9.76 1.68 -1.78
CA ALA A 84 9.13 1.19 -3.01
C ALA A 84 8.27 2.24 -3.74
N ASP A 85 7.50 3.06 -3.02
CA ASP A 85 6.63 4.06 -3.64
C ASP A 85 7.45 5.21 -4.29
N PRO A 86 8.46 5.81 -3.62
CA PRO A 86 9.44 6.68 -4.24
C PRO A 86 10.16 6.07 -5.46
N ASP A 87 10.50 4.78 -5.41
CA ASP A 87 11.19 4.09 -6.50
C ASP A 87 10.29 3.90 -7.72
N VAL A 88 9.03 3.50 -7.51
CA VAL A 88 8.03 3.41 -8.58
C VAL A 88 7.82 4.78 -9.22
N ALA A 89 7.72 5.85 -8.43
CA ALA A 89 7.61 7.20 -8.94
C ALA A 89 8.82 7.60 -9.82
N GLN A 90 10.04 7.23 -9.40
CA GLN A 90 11.25 7.48 -10.16
C GLN A 90 11.28 6.73 -11.49
N LEU A 91 10.88 5.45 -11.49
CA LEU A 91 10.82 4.64 -12.71
C LEU A 91 9.79 5.19 -13.71
N ILE A 92 8.66 5.72 -13.23
CA ILE A 92 7.67 6.37 -14.09
C ILE A 92 8.26 7.67 -14.67
N ALA A 93 8.88 8.51 -13.85
CA ALA A 93 9.51 9.75 -14.33
C ALA A 93 10.59 9.47 -15.38
N ASP A 94 11.48 8.52 -15.12
CA ASP A 94 12.53 8.08 -16.06
C ASP A 94 11.93 7.61 -17.39
N SER A 95 10.91 6.74 -17.34
CA SER A 95 10.21 6.22 -18.52
C SER A 95 9.56 7.33 -19.35
N LEU A 96 9.05 8.39 -18.69
CA LEU A 96 8.48 9.56 -19.34
C LEU A 96 9.52 10.61 -19.76
N GLY A 97 10.81 10.40 -19.48
CA GLY A 97 11.85 11.38 -19.74
C GLY A 97 11.70 12.67 -18.91
N LEU A 98 11.06 12.59 -17.75
CA LEU A 98 10.79 13.72 -16.85
C LEU A 98 11.71 13.70 -15.64
N ARG A 99 11.91 14.86 -15.00
CA ARG A 99 12.49 14.91 -13.65
C ARG A 99 11.42 14.51 -12.63
N LEU A 100 11.81 13.80 -11.57
CA LEU A 100 10.89 13.51 -10.46
C LEU A 100 10.96 14.62 -9.40
N LYS A 101 9.79 14.99 -8.85
CA LYS A 101 9.68 15.77 -7.62
C LYS A 101 8.67 15.11 -6.69
N LEU A 102 9.16 14.51 -5.61
CA LEU A 102 8.33 13.96 -4.55
C LEU A 102 7.84 15.09 -3.64
N ILE A 103 6.55 15.06 -3.30
CA ILE A 103 5.90 16.03 -2.42
C ILE A 103 5.39 15.26 -1.21
N PRO A 104 6.09 15.33 -0.06
CA PRO A 104 5.60 14.76 1.19
C PRO A 104 4.22 15.31 1.51
N THR A 105 3.22 14.44 1.57
CA THR A 105 1.81 14.83 1.69
C THR A 105 1.14 13.99 2.78
N PRO A 106 0.42 14.61 3.75
CA PRO A 106 -0.40 13.88 4.70
C PRO A 106 -1.43 12.98 4.01
N TRP A 107 -1.74 11.82 4.60
CA TRP A 107 -2.66 10.85 4.01
C TRP A 107 -4.04 11.45 3.70
N ALA A 108 -4.59 12.28 4.59
CA ALA A 108 -5.89 12.88 4.38
C ALA A 108 -5.93 13.86 3.19
N ASP A 109 -4.78 14.42 2.79
CA ASP A 109 -4.70 15.52 1.83
C ASP A 109 -4.54 15.03 0.39
N TRP A 110 -4.12 13.77 0.18
CA TRP A 110 -3.82 13.28 -1.16
C TRP A 110 -5.00 13.42 -2.15
N PRO A 111 -6.27 13.12 -1.78
CA PRO A 111 -7.38 13.15 -2.74
C PRO A 111 -7.66 14.56 -3.25
N LEU A 112 -7.71 15.54 -2.34
CA LEU A 112 -7.97 16.93 -2.71
C LEU A 112 -6.82 17.49 -3.53
N GLY A 113 -5.57 17.19 -3.17
CA GLY A 113 -4.42 17.69 -3.91
C GLY A 113 -4.32 17.11 -5.33
N VAL A 114 -4.74 15.86 -5.58
CA VAL A 114 -4.89 15.35 -6.96
C VAL A 114 -6.00 16.12 -7.68
N ALA A 115 -7.19 16.20 -7.07
CA ALA A 115 -8.36 16.81 -7.71
C ALA A 115 -8.16 18.30 -8.02
N SER A 116 -7.42 19.02 -7.18
CA SER A 116 -7.09 20.42 -7.35
C SER A 116 -5.82 20.66 -8.17
N ARG A 117 -5.20 19.59 -8.70
CA ARG A 117 -3.95 19.65 -9.47
C ARG A 117 -2.78 20.31 -8.74
N LYS A 118 -2.65 20.06 -7.44
CA LYS A 118 -1.47 20.45 -6.65
C LYS A 118 -0.22 19.66 -7.08
N TYR A 119 -0.42 18.47 -7.64
CA TYR A 119 0.59 17.59 -8.21
C TYR A 119 -0.04 16.69 -9.28
N ASP A 120 0.80 16.04 -10.08
CA ASP A 120 0.38 15.26 -11.25
C ASP A 120 -0.17 13.88 -10.87
N ALA A 121 0.37 13.26 -9.82
CA ALA A 121 -0.05 11.93 -9.36
C ALA A 121 0.12 11.74 -7.85
N ALA A 122 -0.53 10.71 -7.29
CA ALA A 122 -0.28 10.24 -5.93
C ALA A 122 0.15 8.77 -5.97
N ILE A 123 1.29 8.45 -5.34
CA ILE A 123 1.83 7.09 -5.22
C ILE A 123 2.18 6.87 -3.75
N SER A 124 1.28 6.17 -3.05
CA SER A 124 1.25 6.14 -1.58
C SER A 124 0.48 4.93 -1.04
N ASN A 125 0.67 3.75 -1.63
CA ASN A 125 -0.09 2.55 -1.30
C ASN A 125 -1.62 2.77 -1.26
N ILE A 126 -2.15 3.46 -2.26
CA ILE A 126 -3.56 3.81 -2.33
C ILE A 126 -4.34 2.59 -2.84
N GLY A 127 -5.18 2.01 -1.97
CA GLY A 127 -6.08 0.92 -2.38
C GLY A 127 -7.14 1.38 -3.38
N VAL A 128 -7.30 0.65 -4.49
CA VAL A 128 -8.33 0.93 -5.49
C VAL A 128 -9.71 0.53 -4.95
N THR A 129 -10.72 1.39 -5.14
CA THR A 129 -12.13 1.10 -4.84
C THR A 129 -13.00 1.70 -5.94
N GLU A 130 -14.20 1.17 -6.15
CA GLU A 130 -15.13 1.72 -7.14
C GLU A 130 -15.48 3.19 -6.83
N GLN A 131 -15.70 3.53 -5.57
CA GLN A 131 -15.93 4.93 -5.15
C GLN A 131 -14.77 5.87 -5.49
N ARG A 132 -13.51 5.39 -5.42
CA ARG A 132 -12.35 6.21 -5.82
C ARG A 132 -12.25 6.33 -7.34
N LYS A 133 -12.61 5.27 -8.09
CA LYS A 133 -12.62 5.27 -9.56
C LYS A 133 -13.65 6.24 -10.15
N GLU A 134 -14.69 6.60 -9.40
CA GLU A 134 -15.60 7.68 -9.79
C GLU A 134 -14.93 9.07 -9.84
N LYS A 135 -13.78 9.23 -9.16
CA LYS A 135 -13.12 10.53 -8.99
C LYS A 135 -11.69 10.59 -9.56
N PHE A 136 -11.04 9.44 -9.68
CA PHE A 136 -9.63 9.34 -10.05
C PHE A 136 -9.39 8.16 -10.98
N ASP A 137 -8.48 8.34 -11.93
CA ASP A 137 -7.91 7.25 -12.71
C ASP A 137 -6.84 6.52 -11.90
N PHE A 138 -6.73 5.19 -12.11
CA PHE A 138 -5.79 4.34 -11.40
C PHE A 138 -4.92 3.52 -12.35
N SER A 139 -3.64 3.45 -12.03
CA SER A 139 -2.73 2.41 -12.50
C SER A 139 -2.23 1.62 -11.30
N SER A 140 -2.35 0.29 -11.35
CA SER A 140 -1.96 -0.58 -10.24
C SER A 140 -0.54 -1.10 -10.43
N TYR A 141 0.26 -1.02 -9.38
CA TYR A 141 1.66 -1.48 -9.39
C TYR A 141 1.96 -2.55 -8.33
N ARG A 142 0.98 -2.90 -7.48
CA ARG A 142 1.11 -3.94 -6.46
C ARG A 142 -0.25 -4.55 -6.09
N ALA A 143 -0.24 -5.82 -5.71
CA ALA A 143 -1.37 -6.45 -5.03
C ALA A 143 -1.28 -6.18 -3.52
N GLY A 144 -2.30 -5.53 -2.96
CA GLY A 144 -2.40 -5.29 -1.52
C GLY A 144 -3.17 -6.41 -0.81
N LEU A 145 -2.59 -6.97 0.23
CA LEU A 145 -3.28 -7.89 1.15
C LEU A 145 -3.52 -7.20 2.48
N HIS A 146 -4.66 -7.50 3.10
CA HIS A 146 -5.02 -7.00 4.43
C HIS A 146 -4.95 -8.13 5.44
N GLY A 147 -4.45 -7.83 6.62
CA GLY A 147 -4.35 -8.78 7.72
C GLY A 147 -4.37 -8.07 9.06
N PHE A 148 -4.62 -8.85 10.10
CA PHE A 148 -4.50 -8.41 11.48
C PHE A 148 -3.14 -8.87 12.01
N PHE A 149 -2.50 -8.00 12.78
CA PHE A 149 -1.33 -8.38 13.57
C PHE A 149 -1.64 -8.11 15.04
N VAL A 150 -1.05 -8.93 15.90
CA VAL A 150 -1.17 -8.84 17.35
C VAL A 150 0.20 -9.10 17.96
N LYS A 151 0.38 -8.75 19.23
CA LYS A 151 1.59 -9.17 19.96
C LYS A 151 1.68 -10.70 19.97
N ALA A 152 2.91 -11.22 19.98
CA ALA A 152 3.16 -12.67 19.97
C ALA A 152 2.55 -13.40 21.19
N ASP A 153 2.39 -12.69 22.32
CA ASP A 153 1.77 -13.18 23.55
C ASP A 153 0.25 -12.86 23.64
N SER A 154 -0.35 -12.38 22.55
CA SER A 154 -1.78 -12.05 22.50
C SER A 154 -2.65 -13.30 22.57
N LYS A 155 -3.80 -13.18 23.24
CA LYS A 155 -4.84 -14.22 23.31
C LYS A 155 -5.85 -14.13 22.16
N VAL A 156 -5.74 -13.13 21.30
CA VAL A 156 -6.64 -12.96 20.15
C VAL A 156 -6.41 -14.13 19.18
N GLY A 157 -7.47 -14.87 18.91
CA GLY A 157 -7.46 -15.98 17.97
C GLY A 157 -7.47 -15.54 16.51
N LYS A 158 -7.61 -16.50 15.60
CA LYS A 158 -7.78 -16.21 14.17
C LYS A 158 -9.03 -15.38 13.94
N ILE A 159 -8.89 -14.29 13.18
CA ILE A 159 -10.00 -13.46 12.70
C ILE A 159 -10.18 -13.75 11.21
N ALA A 160 -11.23 -14.49 10.84
CA ALA A 160 -11.53 -14.86 9.47
C ALA A 160 -12.81 -14.19 8.93
N GLU A 161 -13.72 -13.82 9.83
CA GLU A 161 -15.04 -13.27 9.51
C GLU A 161 -15.48 -12.24 10.56
N PRO A 162 -16.53 -11.43 10.30
CA PRO A 162 -16.94 -10.32 11.17
C PRO A 162 -17.12 -10.71 12.65
N LYS A 163 -17.76 -11.85 12.92
CA LYS A 163 -18.08 -12.29 14.29
C LYS A 163 -16.83 -12.56 15.14
N ASP A 164 -15.73 -12.96 14.51
CA ASP A 164 -14.46 -13.21 15.20
C ASP A 164 -13.84 -11.91 15.75
N ALA A 165 -14.21 -10.77 15.16
CA ALA A 165 -13.79 -9.45 15.59
C ALA A 165 -14.76 -8.78 16.57
N ALA A 166 -15.91 -9.41 16.89
CA ALA A 166 -16.93 -8.80 17.73
C ALA A 166 -16.41 -8.47 19.14
N GLY A 167 -16.58 -7.22 19.58
CA GLY A 167 -16.10 -6.75 20.87
C GLY A 167 -14.57 -6.59 20.98
N LEU A 168 -13.83 -6.80 19.90
CA LEU A 168 -12.40 -6.47 19.88
C LEU A 168 -12.19 -4.97 19.74
N ARG A 169 -11.11 -4.51 20.35
CA ARG A 169 -10.54 -3.18 20.13
C ARG A 169 -9.47 -3.27 19.05
N ILE A 170 -9.69 -2.60 17.93
CA ILE A 170 -8.83 -2.68 16.74
C ILE A 170 -8.31 -1.29 16.39
N VAL A 171 -7.00 -1.19 16.28
CA VAL A 171 -6.28 0.05 15.94
C VAL A 171 -5.93 0.04 14.45
N LEU A 172 -6.15 1.15 13.75
CA LEU A 172 -5.90 1.27 12.30
C LEU A 172 -5.70 2.73 11.84
N GLY A 173 -5.39 2.93 10.56
CA GLY A 173 -5.36 4.26 9.94
C GLY A 173 -6.74 4.73 9.49
N GLY A 174 -7.05 6.01 9.73
CA GLY A 174 -8.29 6.65 9.26
C GLY A 174 -8.32 6.90 7.75
N GLY A 175 -9.51 6.93 7.15
CA GLY A 175 -9.71 7.14 5.71
C GLY A 175 -9.21 5.98 4.84
N THR A 176 -9.00 4.80 5.42
CA THR A 176 -8.45 3.63 4.74
C THR A 176 -9.53 2.64 4.30
N ASN A 177 -9.17 1.73 3.39
CA ASN A 177 -10.07 0.64 3.01
C ASN A 177 -10.36 -0.29 4.19
N GLN A 178 -9.36 -0.49 5.07
CA GLN A 178 -9.45 -1.30 6.28
C GLN A 178 -10.50 -0.74 7.25
N GLU A 179 -10.56 0.59 7.41
CA GLU A 179 -11.58 1.24 8.23
C GLU A 179 -12.98 1.00 7.69
N ARG A 180 -13.17 1.20 6.38
CA ARG A 180 -14.47 0.93 5.74
C ARG A 180 -14.90 -0.53 5.93
N ILE A 181 -13.98 -1.48 5.79
CA ILE A 181 -14.26 -2.91 5.99
C ILE A 181 -14.68 -3.18 7.44
N LEU A 182 -13.93 -2.67 8.42
CA LEU A 182 -14.22 -2.92 9.83
C LEU A 182 -15.48 -2.21 10.33
N LEU A 183 -15.79 -1.03 9.82
CA LEU A 183 -17.06 -0.36 10.08
C LEU A 183 -18.24 -1.21 9.58
N GLU A 184 -18.10 -1.80 8.39
CA GLU A 184 -19.11 -2.69 7.84
C GLU A 184 -19.24 -4.00 8.65
N TRP A 185 -18.12 -4.60 9.05
CA TRP A 185 -18.12 -5.78 9.92
C TRP A 185 -18.76 -5.48 11.28
N SER A 186 -18.50 -4.30 11.85
CA SER A 186 -19.12 -3.87 13.11
C SER A 186 -20.64 -3.74 12.99
N LYS A 187 -21.14 -3.19 11.88
CA LYS A 187 -22.59 -3.14 11.60
C LYS A 187 -23.21 -4.53 11.49
N GLN A 188 -22.54 -5.46 10.80
CA GLN A 188 -23.00 -6.85 10.69
C GLN A 188 -23.06 -7.54 12.05
N ASN A 189 -22.06 -7.31 12.90
CA ASN A 189 -22.06 -7.84 14.27
C ASN A 189 -23.24 -7.31 15.08
N VAL A 190 -23.50 -6.00 15.06
CA VAL A 190 -24.64 -5.40 15.77
C VAL A 190 -25.97 -5.94 15.24
N ALA A 191 -26.13 -6.06 13.92
CA ALA A 191 -27.33 -6.64 13.31
C ALA A 191 -27.55 -8.11 13.72
N ALA A 192 -26.48 -8.85 14.01
CA ALA A 192 -26.51 -10.22 14.51
C ALA A 192 -26.62 -10.33 16.05
N GLY A 193 -26.78 -9.21 16.77
CA GLY A 193 -26.86 -9.19 18.24
C GLY A 193 -25.51 -9.38 18.95
N LEU A 194 -24.40 -9.29 18.22
CA LEU A 194 -23.04 -9.35 18.75
C LEU A 194 -22.54 -7.96 19.17
N LYS A 195 -21.46 -7.93 19.96
CA LYS A 195 -20.81 -6.67 20.35
C LYS A 195 -20.22 -5.96 19.13
N PRO A 196 -20.32 -4.63 19.03
CA PRO A 196 -19.63 -3.87 17.99
C PRO A 196 -18.12 -4.02 18.13
N ILE A 197 -17.40 -3.76 17.04
CA ILE A 197 -15.95 -3.59 17.04
C ILE A 197 -15.63 -2.18 17.55
N GLU A 198 -14.73 -2.04 18.51
CA GLU A 198 -14.22 -0.74 18.97
C GLU A 198 -13.04 -0.33 18.09
N LEU A 199 -13.25 0.67 17.22
CA LEU A 199 -12.22 1.15 16.30
C LEU A 199 -11.50 2.37 16.86
N ILE A 200 -10.17 2.34 16.84
CA ILE A 200 -9.32 3.46 17.21
C ILE A 200 -8.47 3.84 16.00
N THR A 201 -8.65 5.07 15.52
CA THR A 201 -7.94 5.58 14.35
C THR A 201 -6.78 6.47 14.75
N PHE A 202 -5.64 6.30 14.09
CA PHE A 202 -4.49 7.20 14.16
C PHE A 202 -4.10 7.67 12.76
N ASP A 203 -3.61 8.91 12.67
CA ASP A 203 -3.16 9.51 11.41
C ASP A 203 -1.69 9.19 11.11
N ASP A 204 -0.92 8.80 12.12
CA ASP A 204 0.48 8.36 11.99
C ASP A 204 0.69 6.91 12.48
N GLU A 205 1.66 6.25 11.89
CA GLU A 205 1.94 4.83 12.14
C GLU A 205 2.65 4.58 13.47
N ALA A 206 3.47 5.52 13.95
CA ALA A 206 4.21 5.35 15.20
C ALA A 206 3.26 5.27 16.40
N ASN A 207 2.29 6.18 16.49
CA ASN A 207 1.26 6.16 17.53
C ASN A 207 0.37 4.92 17.38
N ARG A 208 0.08 4.50 16.15
CA ARG A 208 -0.72 3.30 15.86
C ARG A 208 -0.09 2.02 16.43
N LEU A 209 1.23 1.89 16.37
CA LEU A 209 1.95 0.70 16.85
C LEU A 209 2.12 0.66 18.38
N LEU A 210 1.99 1.80 19.06
CA LEU A 210 2.18 1.91 20.52
C LEU A 210 0.86 1.80 21.31
N ALA A 211 -0.30 1.92 20.66
CA ALA A 211 -1.64 1.92 21.27
C ALA A 211 -2.20 0.51 21.57
#